data_AF-A0A952NAD9-F1
#
_entry.id   AF-A0A952NAD9-F1
#
_cell.length_a   1.000
_cell.length_b   1.000
_cell.length_c   1.000
_cell.angle_alpha   90.00
_cell.angle_beta   90.00
_cell.angle_gamma   90.00
#
_symmetry.space_group_name_H-M   'P 1'
#
loop_
_entity.id
_entity.type
_entity.pdbx_description
1 polymer ?
#
loop_
_entity_poly.entity_id
_entity_poly.type
_entity_poly.pdbx_seq_one_letter_code
_entity_poly.pdbx_strand_id
1 'polypeptide(L)' 'MGCPKTVYRFFDDHEEKHYVLSSFTRQQLEELIEQYKAKTEKVYASEFVKYLHEFDTDAEEVDVKDFYF' A
#
# COMPACT_ATOMS: atom_id res chain seq x y z
N MET A 1 7.10 -8.98 19.82
CA MET A 1 6.13 -9.67 18.94
C MET A 1 5.93 -8.76 17.75
N GLY A 2 6.53 -9.06 16.60
CA GLY A 2 6.35 -8.24 15.40
C GLY A 2 4.96 -8.51 14.83
N CYS A 3 4.18 -7.47 14.57
CA CYS A 3 2.94 -7.59 13.84
C CYS A 3 3.24 -8.23 12.46
N PRO A 4 2.44 -9.20 12.00
CA PRO A 4 2.64 -9.80 10.69
C PRO A 4 2.49 -8.71 9.62
N LYS A 5 3.58 -8.46 8.88
CA LYS A 5 3.60 -7.52 7.76
C LYS A 5 2.94 -8.20 6.55
N THR A 6 1.88 -7.59 6.03
CA THR A 6 1.14 -8.03 4.84
C THR A 6 1.63 -7.26 3.64
N VAL A 7 1.93 -7.96 2.55
CA VAL A 7 2.21 -7.34 1.26
C VAL A 7 0.91 -7.28 0.46
N TYR A 8 0.51 -6.07 0.07
CA TYR A 8 -0.67 -5.81 -0.74
C TYR A 8 -0.25 -5.26 -2.09
N ARG A 9 -0.82 -5.84 -3.16
CA ARG A 9 -0.59 -5.43 -4.54
C ARG A 9 -1.76 -4.59 -5.01
N PHE A 10 -1.47 -3.41 -5.55
CA PHE A 10 -2.45 -2.59 -6.25
C PHE A 10 -1.86 -2.04 -7.56
N PHE A 11 -2.76 -1.53 -8.39
CA PHE A 11 -2.42 -0.81 -9.61
C PHE A 11 -2.70 0.66 -9.35
N ASP A 12 -1.76 1.50 -9.74
CA ASP A 12 -1.94 2.95 -9.73
C ASP A 12 -2.76 3.39 -10.96
N ASP A 13 -3.00 4.70 -11.09
CA ASP A 13 -3.73 5.30 -12.22
C ASP A 13 -3.05 5.06 -13.59
N HIS A 14 -1.74 4.79 -13.59
CA HIS A 14 -0.94 4.53 -14.78
C HIS A 14 -0.89 3.03 -15.14
N GLU A 15 -1.70 2.19 -14.48
CA GLU A 15 -1.67 0.74 -14.59
C GLU A 15 -0.32 0.12 -14.18
N GLU A 16 0.50 0.86 -13.43
CA GLU A 16 1.76 0.39 -12.87
C GLU A 16 1.49 -0.45 -11.62
N LYS A 17 2.25 -1.54 -11.47
CA LYS A 17 2.08 -2.49 -10.36
C LYS A 17 2.93 -2.06 -9.19
N HIS A 18 2.27 -1.75 -8.07
CA HIS A 18 2.93 -1.39 -6.84
C HIS A 18 2.60 -2.39 -5.73
N TYR A 19 3.55 -2.59 -4.84
CA TYR A 19 3.39 -3.44 -3.67
C TYR A 19 3.65 -2.61 -2.44
N VAL A 20 2.77 -2.71 -1.46
CA VAL A 20 2.94 -2.04 -0.18
C VAL A 20 2.96 -3.08 0.90
N LEU A 21 4.01 -3.02 1.69
CA LEU A 21 4.15 -3.80 2.89
C LEU A 21 3.65 -2.98 4.06
N SER A 22 2.69 -3.49 4.81
CA SER A 22 2.10 -2.80 5.96
C SER A 22 1.71 -3.80 7.05
N SER A 23 1.60 -3.33 8.29
CA SER A 23 1.08 -4.08 9.42
C SER A 23 -0.45 -4.34 9.31
N PHE A 24 -1.13 -3.69 8.37
CA PHE A 24 -2.55 -3.89 8.13
C PHE A 24 -2.88 -5.22 7.45
N THR A 25 -4.08 -5.71 7.71
CA THR A 25 -4.62 -6.85 6.98
C THR A 25 -5.02 -6.44 5.57
N ARG A 26 -5.11 -7.42 4.67
CA ARG A 26 -5.55 -7.19 3.28
C ARG A 26 -6.89 -6.43 3.21
N GLN A 27 -7.86 -6.81 4.05
CA GLN A 27 -9.17 -6.17 4.06
C GLN A 27 -9.08 -4.69 4.43
N GLN A 28 -8.27 -4.35 5.44
CA GLN A 28 -8.05 -2.95 5.84
C GLN A 28 -7.36 -2.15 4.73
N LEU A 29 -6.41 -2.75 4.01
CA LEU A 29 -5.76 -2.11 2.87
C LEU A 29 -6.73 -1.89 1.70
N GLU A 30 -7.64 -2.84 1.45
CA GLU A 30 -8.73 -2.70 0.46
C GLU A 30 -9.68 -1.55 0.84
N GLU A 31 -10.08 -1.44 2.12
CA GLU A 31 -10.92 -0.33 2.58
C GLU A 31 -10.20 1.03 2.50
N LEU A 32 -8.91 1.07 2.85
CA LEU A 32 -8.10 2.30 2.81
C LEU A 32 -7.87 2.77 1.38
N ILE A 33 -7.61 1.86 0.43
CA ILE A 33 -7.43 2.22 -0.97
C ILE A 33 -8.75 2.68 -1.60
N GLU A 34 -9.89 2.10 -1.23
CA GLU A 34 -11.20 2.58 -1.67
C GLU A 34 -11.51 3.98 -1.11
N GLN A 35 -11.23 4.22 0.16
CA GLN A 35 -11.37 5.55 0.76
C GLN A 35 -10.45 6.58 0.11
N TYR A 36 -9.21 6.18 -0.20
CA TYR A 36 -8.24 7.02 -0.89
C TYR A 36 -8.70 7.35 -2.33
N LYS A 37 -9.22 6.35 -3.07
CA LYS A 37 -9.86 6.52 -4.39
C LYS A 37 -11.09 7.42 -4.35
N ALA A 38 -11.87 7.38 -3.27
CA ALA A 38 -13.03 8.24 -3.13
C ALA A 38 -12.64 9.72 -2.89
N LYS A 39 -11.46 9.97 -2.30
CA LYS A 39 -10.95 11.31 -2.00
C LYS A 39 -10.07 11.90 -3.11
N THR A 40 -9.46 11.04 -3.93
CA THR A 40 -8.47 11.43 -4.94
C THR A 40 -8.94 11.03 -6.33
N GLU A 41 -8.84 11.95 -7.28
CA GLU A 41 -9.19 11.65 -8.68
C GLU A 41 -8.16 10.72 -9.33
N LYS A 42 -6.95 10.62 -8.74
CA LYS A 42 -5.84 9.80 -9.22
C LYS A 42 -5.15 9.09 -8.07
N VAL A 43 -4.90 7.79 -8.24
CA VAL A 43 -4.17 6.99 -7.26
C VAL A 43 -2.72 6.92 -7.65
N TYR A 44 -1.84 7.50 -6.83
CA TYR A 44 -0.39 7.35 -6.95
C TYR A 44 0.14 6.52 -5.79
N ALA A 45 1.00 5.54 -6.08
CA ALA A 45 1.50 4.63 -5.06
C ALA A 45 2.25 5.33 -3.94
N SER A 46 3.13 6.27 -4.27
CA SER A 46 3.89 7.06 -3.29
C SER A 46 2.99 7.90 -2.38
N GLU A 47 1.88 8.44 -2.91
CA GLU A 47 0.92 9.22 -2.12
C GLU A 47 0.03 8.31 -1.26
N PHE A 48 -0.33 7.12 -1.76
CA PHE A 48 -1.04 6.10 -0.99
C PHE A 48 -0.17 5.56 0.16
N VAL A 49 1.13 5.35 -0.05
CA VAL A 49 2.09 4.95 1.00
C VAL A 49 2.20 6.04 2.06
N LYS A 50 2.31 7.32 1.65
CA LYS A 50 2.30 8.44 2.60
C LYS A 50 1.01 8.50 3.42
N TYR A 51 -0.13 8.23 2.79
CA TYR A 51 -1.41 8.14 3.48
C TYR A 51 -1.42 6.98 4.49
N LEU A 52 -0.87 5.82 4.12
CA LEU A 52 -0.73 4.68 5.03
C LEU A 52 0.22 4.99 6.19
N HIS A 53 1.29 5.75 5.97
CA HIS A 53 2.20 6.22 7.02
C HIS A 53 1.52 7.05 8.12
N GLU A 54 0.37 7.69 7.85
CA GLU A 54 -0.41 8.38 8.89
C GLU A 54 -1.00 7.42 9.92
N PHE A 55 -1.20 6.15 9.55
CA PHE A 55 -1.80 5.12 10.40
C PHE A 55 -0.80 4.01 10.79
N ASP A 56 0.20 3.75 9.95
CA ASP A 56 1.21 2.72 10.10
C ASP A 56 2.57 3.25 9.62
N THR A 57 3.41 3.72 10.55
CA THR A 57 4.75 4.24 10.24
C THR A 57 5.71 3.20 9.66
N ASP A 58 5.34 1.92 9.69
CA ASP A 58 6.08 0.81 9.10
C ASP A 58 5.66 0.48 7.66
N ALA A 59 4.69 1.22 7.10
CA ALA A 59 4.12 0.95 5.79
C ALA A 59 5.04 1.42 4.64
N GLU A 60 5.68 0.50 3.93
CA GLU A 60 6.66 0.84 2.90
C GLU A 60 6.23 0.33 1.51
N GLU A 61 6.54 1.11 0.47
CA GLU A 61 6.48 0.62 -0.90
C GLU A 61 7.64 -0.34 -1.15
N VAL A 62 7.33 -1.56 -1.53
CA VAL A 62 8.31 -2.59 -1.83
C VAL A 62 8.23 -2.95 -3.31
N ASP A 63 9.38 -3.20 -3.92
CA ASP A 63 9.44 -3.68 -5.29
C ASP A 63 9.50 -5.20 -5.30
N VAL A 64 8.86 -5.88 -6.27
CA VAL A 64 8.90 -7.36 -6.34
C VAL A 64 10.33 -7.86 -6.56
N LYS A 65 11.20 -7.02 -7.11
CA LYS A 65 12.62 -7.34 -7.26
C LYS A 65 13.32 -7.59 -5.92
N ASP A 66 12.82 -7.03 -4.82
CA ASP A 66 13.38 -7.22 -3.48
C ASP A 66 13.11 -8.63 -2.91
N PHE A 67 12.13 -9.35 -3.48
CA PHE A 67 11.75 -10.70 -3.04
C PHE A 67 12.41 -11.85 -3.82
N TYR A 68 13.29 -11.55 -4.79
CA TYR A 68 14.06 -12.55 -5.52
C TYR A 68 15.55 -12.48 -5.14
N PHE A 69 15.89 -13.13 -4.03
CA PHE A 69 17.27 -13.51 -3.67
C PHE A 69 17.47 -15.01 -3.89
#